data_AF-X1AV19-F1
#
_entry.id   AF-X1AV19-F1
#
_cell.length_a   1.000
_cell.length_b   1.000
_cell.length_c   1.000
_cell.angle_alpha   90.00
_cell.angle_beta   90.00
_cell.angle_gamma   90.00
#
_symmetry.space_group_name_H-M   'P 1'
#
loop_
_entity.id
_entity.type
_entity.pdbx_description
1 polymer ?
#
loop_
_entity_poly.entity_id
_entity_poly.type
_entity_poly.pdbx_seq_one_letter_code
_entity_poly.pdbx_strand_id
1 'polypeptide(L)' 'MNCSFCGKNQDEVYKIVAGPGVCICDECIKVC' A
#
# COMPACT_ATOMS: atom_id res chain seq x y z
N MET A 1 -8.26 -4.54 2.33
CA MET A 1 -6.86 -4.63 2.76
C MET A 1 -6.19 -3.36 2.30
N ASN A 2 -5.92 -2.45 3.22
CA ASN A 2 -5.55 -1.08 2.92
C ASN A 2 -4.06 -0.84 3.16
N CYS A 3 -3.49 0.14 2.46
CA CYS A 3 -2.15 0.62 2.71
C CYS A 3 -2.09 1.30 4.08
N SER A 4 -1.17 0.87 4.95
CA SER A 4 -0.95 1.45 6.27
C SER A 4 -0.41 2.89 6.22
N PHE A 5 0.10 3.34 5.07
CA PHE A 5 0.68 4.67 4.90
C PHE A 5 -0.33 5.69 4.36
N CYS A 6 -1.00 5.36 3.25
CA CYS A 6 -1.94 6.28 2.59
C CYS A 6 -3.42 5.93 2.82
N GLY A 7 -3.73 4.79 3.44
CA GLY A 7 -5.11 4.33 3.68
C GLY A 7 -5.83 3.76 2.46
N LYS A 8 -5.24 3.82 1.26
CA LYS A 8 -5.87 3.35 0.02
C LYS A 8 -6.13 1.85 0.02
N ASN A 9 -7.25 1.45 -0.59
CA ASN A 9 -7.60 0.03 -0.80
C ASN A 9 -6.95 -0.53 -2.07
N GLN A 10 -7.00 -1.86 -2.22
CA GLN A 10 -6.40 -2.57 -3.36
C GLN A 10 -7.03 -2.19 -4.71
N ASP A 11 -8.28 -1.71 -4.73
CA ASP A 11 -8.93 -1.18 -5.93
C ASP A 11 -8.41 0.21 -6.36
N GLU A 12 -7.80 0.95 -5.45
CA GLU A 12 -7.33 2.32 -5.69
C GLU A 12 -5.84 2.38 -6.12
N VAL A 13 -5.13 1.26 -6.05
CA VAL A 13 -3.68 1.19 -6.29
C VAL A 13 -3.35 -0.01 -7.15
N TYR A 14 -2.28 0.09 -7.93
CA TYR A 14 -1.89 -1.01 -8.83
C TYR A 14 -1.45 -2.26 -8.07
N LYS A 15 -0.77 -2.06 -6.94
CA LYS A 15 -0.27 -3.15 -6.10
C LYS A 15 -0.22 -2.75 -4.64
N ILE A 16 -0.64 -3.69 -3.78
CA ILE A 16 -0.39 -3.64 -2.33
C ILE A 16 0.51 -4.81 -1.95
N VAL A 17 1.60 -4.50 -1.25
CA VAL A 17 2.54 -5.46 -0.69
C VAL A 17 2.24 -5.59 0.80
N ALA A 18 1.87 -6.80 1.22
CA ALA A 18 1.67 -7.13 2.62
C ALA A 18 2.98 -7.69 3.19
N GLY A 19 3.55 -7.01 4.18
CA GLY A 19 4.68 -7.47 5.00
C GLY A 19 4.22 -7.93 6.39
N PRO A 20 5.15 -8.37 7.25
CA PRO A 20 4.83 -8.76 8.62
C PRO A 20 4.32 -7.54 9.43
N GLY A 21 2.99 -7.43 9.55
CA GLY A 21 2.31 -6.40 10.33
C GLY A 21 2.10 -5.05 9.63
N VAL A 22 2.47 -4.91 8.35
CA VAL A 22 2.33 -3.66 7.59
C VAL A 22 1.91 -3.93 6.15
N CYS A 23 1.08 -3.05 5.60
CA CYS A 23 0.71 -3.07 4.18
C CYS A 23 1.18 -1.78 3.51
N ILE A 24 1.89 -1.87 2.39
CA ILE A 24 2.37 -0.71 1.64
C ILE A 24 1.97 -0.83 0.17
N CYS A 25 1.48 0.25 -0.44
CA CYS A 25 1.13 0.28 -1.86
C CYS A 25 2.27 0.79 -2.75
N ASP A 26 2.20 0.51 -4.06
CA ASP A 26 3.24 0.92 -5.01
C ASP A 26 3.43 2.44 -5.10
N GLU A 27 2.36 3.22 -4.94
CA GLU A 27 2.46 4.68 -4.88
C GLU A 27 3.29 5.14 -3.69
N CYS A 28 3.07 4.58 -2.49
CA CYS A 28 3.88 4.91 -1.32
C CYS A 28 5.34 4.52 -1.50
N ILE A 29 5.63 3.46 -2.26
CA ILE A 29 7.01 3.06 -2.58
C ILE A 29 7.66 4.05 -3.55
N LYS A 30 6.92 4.59 -4.52
CA LYS A 30 7.42 5.54 -5.52
C LYS A 30 7.67 6.95 -4.99
N VAL A 31 7.09 7.30 -3.84
CA VAL A 31 7.21 8.63 -3.22
C VAL A 31 8.48 8.77 -2.35
N CYS A 32 9.15 7.66 -2.01
CA CYS A 32 10.48 7.64 -1.40
C CYS A 32 11.58 7.63 -2.46
#